data_AF-A0A956HL06-F1
#
_entry.id   AF-A0A956HL06-F1
#
_cell.length_a   1.000
_cell.length_b   1.000
_cell.length_c   1.000
_cell.angle_alpha   90.00
_cell.angle_beta   90.00
_cell.angle_gamma   90.00
#
_symmetry.space_group_name_H-M   'P 1'
#
loop_
_entity.id
_entity.type
_entity.pdbx_description
1 polymer ?
#
loop_
_entity_poly.entity_id
_entity_poly.type
_entity_poly.pdbx_seq_one_letter_code
_entity_poly.pdbx_strand_id
1 'polypeptide(L)'
;LLRFVLRGIAPTLEASRLERSTDLLFQDLERQGVDGLTLERNKPLTVPGLTEVVAPILASKGPGRQFVIGLHGPLTPDEPSDDALRDLKEFSATVPVILVDELVVRRNLPSATTKLLERIG
;
A
#
# COMPACT_ATOMS: atom_id res chain seq x y z
N LEU A 1 0.94 22.94 0.25
CA LEU A 1 1.50 23.31 1.56
C LEU A 1 0.84 24.53 2.20
N LEU A 2 0.59 25.64 1.49
CA LEU A 2 0.06 26.88 2.10
C LEU A 2 -1.35 26.81 2.72
N ARG A 3 -2.19 25.83 2.38
CA ARG A 3 -3.55 25.72 2.92
C ARG A 3 -3.62 25.12 4.34
N PHE A 4 -2.54 24.50 4.82
CA PHE A 4 -2.51 23.80 6.11
C PHE A 4 -2.33 24.77 7.29
N VAL A 5 -1.50 25.81 7.11
CA VAL A 5 -1.18 26.79 8.15
C VAL A 5 -2.38 27.69 8.51
N LEU A 6 -3.35 27.83 7.60
CA LEU A 6 -4.44 28.80 7.75
C LEU A 6 -5.72 28.24 8.40
N ARG A 7 -5.88 26.91 8.51
CA ARG A 7 -7.16 26.34 8.98
C ARG A 7 -7.07 25.36 10.14
N GLY A 8 -5.89 24.85 10.51
CA GLY A 8 -5.74 23.90 11.62
C GLY A 8 -6.45 22.55 11.40
N ILE A 9 -6.99 22.32 10.20
CA ILE A 9 -7.60 21.05 9.81
C ILE A 9 -6.55 20.33 8.98
N ALA A 10 -5.96 19.28 9.55
CA ALA A 10 -5.21 18.33 8.74
C ALA A 10 -6.15 17.80 7.65
N PRO A 11 -5.77 17.78 6.37
CA PRO A 11 -6.59 17.13 5.36
C PRO A 11 -6.57 15.65 5.73
N THR A 12 -7.66 15.20 6.35
CA THR A 12 -7.97 13.79 6.49
C THR A 12 -7.82 13.18 5.11
N LEU A 13 -7.07 12.09 5.00
CA LEU A 13 -6.97 11.38 3.75
C LEU A 13 -8.36 10.80 3.46
N GLU A 14 -9.07 11.43 2.53
CA GLU A 14 -10.36 10.92 2.05
C GLU A 14 -10.16 9.49 1.51
N ALA A 15 -10.90 8.51 2.01
CA ALA A 15 -10.77 7.10 1.60
C ALA A 15 -10.88 6.92 0.07
N SER A 16 -11.76 7.71 -0.56
CA SER A 16 -11.93 7.75 -2.02
C SER A 16 -10.67 8.20 -2.77
N ARG A 17 -9.84 9.04 -2.14
CA ARG A 17 -8.56 9.47 -2.70
C ARG A 17 -7.54 8.36 -2.62
N LEU A 18 -7.48 7.67 -1.48
CA LEU A 18 -6.58 6.55 -1.25
C LEU A 18 -6.84 5.44 -2.28
N GLU A 19 -8.11 5.04 -2.43
CA GLU A 19 -8.54 4.03 -3.41
C GLU A 19 -8.08 4.37 -4.83
N ARG A 20 -8.30 5.61 -5.29
CA ARG A 20 -7.85 6.04 -6.62
C ARG A 20 -6.34 5.99 -6.79
N SER A 21 -5.59 6.32 -5.74
CA SER A 21 -4.13 6.27 -5.80
C SER A 21 -3.63 4.82 -5.77
N THR A 22 -4.29 3.94 -5.01
CA THR A 22 -4.03 2.49 -5.01
C THR A 22 -4.30 1.91 -6.41
N ASP A 23 -5.40 2.29 -7.05
CA ASP A 23 -5.73 1.93 -8.43
C ASP A 23 -4.62 2.29 -9.41
N LEU A 24 -4.13 3.53 -9.35
CA LEU A 24 -3.05 3.99 -10.21
C LEU A 24 -1.76 3.20 -10.02
N LEU A 25 -1.41 2.90 -8.75
CA LEU A 25 -0.23 2.10 -8.44
C LEU A 25 -0.37 0.66 -8.96
N PHE A 26 -1.54 0.04 -8.74
CA PHE A 26 -1.82 -1.31 -9.21
C PHE A 26 -1.70 -1.41 -10.74
N GLN A 27 -2.33 -0.49 -11.47
CA GLN A 27 -2.28 -0.46 -12.93
C GLN A 27 -0.85 -0.25 -13.46
N ASP A 28 -0.05 0.59 -12.80
CA ASP A 28 1.35 0.77 -13.23
C ASP A 28 2.21 -0.47 -12.95
N LEU A 29 2.00 -1.14 -11.80
CA LEU A 29 2.68 -2.39 -11.49
C LEU A 29 2.32 -3.51 -12.49
N GLU A 30 1.04 -3.65 -12.83
CA GLU A 30 0.60 -4.60 -13.88
C GLU A 30 1.24 -4.27 -15.23
N ARG A 31 1.28 -2.98 -15.59
CA ARG A 31 1.87 -2.51 -16.85
C ARG A 31 3.38 -2.76 -16.93
N GLN A 32 4.09 -2.70 -15.80
CA GLN A 32 5.52 -2.99 -15.77
C GLN A 32 5.82 -4.49 -15.99
N GLY A 33 4.84 -5.37 -15.79
CA GLY A 33 4.89 -6.76 -16.27
C GLY A 33 6.09 -7.55 -15.74
N VAL A 34 6.39 -7.42 -14.45
CA VAL A 34 7.56 -8.07 -13.84
C VAL A 34 7.36 -9.59 -13.84
N ASP A 35 8.28 -10.31 -14.49
CA ASP A 35 8.22 -11.77 -14.59
C ASP A 35 8.21 -12.43 -13.20
N GLY A 36 7.23 -13.31 -12.98
CA GLY A 36 7.07 -14.06 -11.73
C GLY A 36 6.44 -13.28 -10.58
N LEU A 37 5.96 -12.06 -10.81
CA LEU A 37 5.18 -11.27 -9.85
C LEU A 37 3.69 -11.32 -10.20
N THR A 38 2.89 -11.95 -9.35
CA THR A 38 1.42 -11.92 -9.43
C THR A 38 0.90 -10.82 -8.52
N LEU A 39 0.02 -9.98 -9.06
CA LEU A 39 -0.61 -8.87 -8.33
C LEU A 39 -2.11 -9.13 -8.24
N GLU A 40 -2.66 -9.02 -7.03
CA GLU A 40 -4.11 -9.11 -6.79
C GLU A 40 -4.56 -7.85 -6.02
N ARG A 41 -5.70 -7.28 -6.40
CA ARG A 41 -6.28 -6.11 -5.73
C ARG A 41 -7.37 -6.52 -4.75
N ASN A 42 -7.46 -5.84 -3.61
CA ASN A 42 -8.51 -6.00 -2.60
C ASN A 42 -8.71 -7.47 -2.19
N LYS A 43 -7.60 -8.19 -2.04
CA LYS A 43 -7.63 -9.62 -1.76
C LYS A 43 -7.84 -9.83 -0.27
N PRO A 44 -8.89 -10.55 0.16
CA PRO A 44 -9.00 -10.97 1.55
C PRO A 44 -7.89 -11.99 1.85
N LEU A 45 -7.19 -11.76 2.96
CA LEU A 45 -6.16 -12.63 3.50
C LEU A 45 -6.58 -13.05 4.90
N THR A 46 -6.60 -14.37 5.10
CA THR A 46 -6.70 -14.95 6.43
C THR A 46 -5.29 -15.21 6.94
N VAL A 47 -4.87 -14.44 7.93
CA VAL A 47 -3.57 -14.65 8.59
C VAL A 47 -3.79 -15.40 9.90
N PRO A 48 -3.06 -16.51 10.15
CA PRO A 48 -3.20 -17.22 11.41
C PRO A 48 -2.97 -16.30 12.62
N GLY A 49 -3.96 -16.21 13.51
CA GLY A 49 -3.91 -15.36 14.70
C GLY A 49 -4.47 -13.95 14.52
N LEU A 50 -4.89 -13.57 13.31
CA LEU A 50 -5.58 -12.31 13.00
C LEU A 50 -6.96 -12.59 12.40
N THR A 51 -7.84 -11.58 12.46
CA THR A 51 -9.07 -11.56 11.67
C THR A 51 -8.74 -11.44 10.17
N GLU A 52 -9.74 -11.69 9.32
CA GLU A 52 -9.60 -11.49 7.88
C GLU A 52 -9.19 -10.03 7.59
N VAL A 53 -8.10 -9.84 6.86
CA VAL A 53 -7.57 -8.53 6.46
C VAL A 53 -7.72 -8.39 4.96
N VAL A 54 -8.28 -7.28 4.50
CA VAL A 54 -8.34 -6.97 3.07
C VAL A 54 -7.06 -6.27 2.66
N ALA A 55 -6.22 -6.94 1.86
CA ALA A 55 -5.01 -6.35 1.31
C ALA A 55 -5.36 -5.45 0.11
N PRO A 56 -5.05 -4.14 0.15
CA PRO A 56 -5.33 -3.24 -0.98
C PRO A 56 -4.66 -3.72 -2.26
N ILE A 57 -3.38 -4.10 -2.17
CA ILE A 57 -2.64 -4.80 -3.22
C ILE A 57 -1.85 -5.94 -2.56
N LEU A 58 -2.05 -7.16 -3.04
CA LEU A 58 -1.26 -8.33 -2.68
C LEU A 58 -0.30 -8.65 -3.83
N ALA A 59 0.99 -8.62 -3.53
CA ALA A 59 2.05 -9.03 -4.44
C ALA A 59 2.56 -10.43 -4.03
N SER A 60 2.56 -11.38 -4.96
CA SER A 60 3.06 -12.74 -4.76
C SER A 60 4.21 -13.01 -5.73
N LYS A 61 5.39 -13.34 -5.20
CA LYS A 61 6.61 -13.61 -5.99
C LYS A 61 7.06 -15.06 -5.75
N GLY A 62 6.65 -15.96 -6.64
CA GLY A 62 6.89 -17.40 -6.48
C GLY A 62 6.12 -18.03 -5.31
N PRO A 63 6.35 -19.34 -5.05
CA PRO A 63 5.60 -20.06 -4.02
C PRO A 63 5.99 -19.59 -2.61
N GLY A 64 5.01 -19.03 -1.89
CA GLY A 64 5.12 -18.72 -0.45
C GLY A 64 5.70 -17.34 -0.10
N ARG A 65 6.06 -16.49 -1.07
CA ARG A 65 6.55 -15.13 -0.79
C ARG A 65 5.52 -14.09 -1.19
N GLN A 66 4.77 -13.63 -0.20
CA GLN A 66 3.68 -12.67 -0.38
C GLN A 66 4.01 -11.36 0.35
N PHE A 67 3.57 -10.25 -0.22
CA PHE A 67 3.74 -8.91 0.31
C PHE A 67 2.41 -8.18 0.22
N VAL A 68 1.99 -7.54 1.30
CA VAL A 68 0.84 -6.64 1.27
C VAL A 68 1.34 -5.23 1.07
N ILE A 69 0.82 -4.55 0.06
CA ILE A 69 1.18 -3.19 -0.29
C ILE A 69 0.02 -2.28 0.09
N GLY A 70 0.30 -1.37 1.00
CA GLY A 70 -0.62 -0.34 1.45
C GLY A 70 -0.12 1.05 1.07
N LEU A 71 -1.03 2.01 1.01
CA LEU A 71 -0.69 3.42 0.87
C LEU A 71 -0.82 4.12 2.21
N HIS A 72 0.10 5.03 2.50
CA HIS A 72 0.05 5.88 3.68
C HIS A 72 -0.04 7.36 3.31
N GLY A 73 -0.54 8.16 4.24
CA GLY A 73 -0.58 9.61 4.11
C GLY A 73 0.79 10.27 4.31
N PRO A 74 1.02 11.46 3.75
CA PRO A 74 2.29 12.19 3.91
C PRO A 74 2.54 12.70 5.33
N LEU A 75 1.51 12.65 6.19
CA LEU A 75 1.58 13.09 7.59
C LEU A 75 1.64 11.91 8.56
N THR A 76 1.50 10.67 8.07
CA THR A 76 1.52 9.45 8.88
C THR A 76 2.32 8.34 8.17
N PRO A 77 3.66 8.52 8.02
CA PRO A 77 4.51 7.61 7.24
C PRO A 77 4.59 6.16 7.72
N ASP A 78 4.00 5.84 8.88
CA ASP A 78 4.02 4.49 9.47
C ASP A 78 2.65 3.97 9.90
N GLU A 79 1.59 4.74 9.64
CA GLU A 79 0.24 4.40 10.03
C GLU A 79 -0.56 4.03 8.78
N PRO A 80 -0.87 2.74 8.58
CA PRO A 80 -1.81 2.38 7.53
C PRO A 80 -3.17 3.00 7.85
N SER A 81 -3.93 3.32 6.81
CA SER A 81 -5.23 3.99 6.96
C SER A 81 -6.35 3.06 7.46
N ASP A 82 -6.05 1.78 7.63
CA ASP A 82 -6.96 0.72 8.08
C ASP A 82 -6.33 0.01 9.29
N ASP A 83 -7.11 -0.14 10.37
CA ASP A 83 -6.71 -0.85 11.59
C ASP A 83 -6.35 -2.31 11.30
N ALA A 84 -7.01 -2.96 10.33
CA ALA A 84 -6.71 -4.33 9.93
C ALA A 84 -5.31 -4.45 9.28
N LEU A 85 -4.88 -3.42 8.54
CA LEU A 85 -3.52 -3.35 7.98
C LEU A 85 -2.47 -3.02 9.04
N ARG A 86 -2.84 -2.26 10.07
CA ARG A 86 -1.98 -2.02 11.24
C ARG A 86 -1.75 -3.32 11.99
N ASP A 87 -2.82 -4.05 12.28
CA ASP A 87 -2.73 -5.34 12.96
C ASP A 87 -1.91 -6.34 12.13
N LEU A 88 -2.09 -6.34 10.81
CA LEU A 88 -1.26 -7.15 9.93
C LEU A 88 0.23 -6.77 10.01
N LYS A 89 0.56 -5.47 10.01
CA LYS A 89 1.94 -4.97 10.14
C LYS A 89 2.56 -5.32 11.50
N GLU A 90 1.78 -5.25 12.58
CA GLU A 90 2.27 -5.43 13.94
C GLU A 90 2.33 -6.91 14.37
N PHE A 91 1.41 -7.75 13.89
CA PHE A 91 1.24 -9.12 14.38
C PHE A 91 1.56 -10.21 13.34
N SER A 92 1.68 -9.90 12.05
CA SER A 92 2.04 -10.90 11.04
C SER A 92 3.55 -10.98 10.85
N ALA A 93 4.16 -12.07 11.33
CA ALA A 93 5.56 -12.39 11.06
C ALA A 93 5.81 -12.96 9.65
N THR A 94 4.75 -13.39 8.96
CA THR A 94 4.86 -14.17 7.72
C THR A 94 4.61 -13.34 6.46
N VAL A 95 3.76 -12.31 6.54
CA VAL A 95 3.39 -11.47 5.39
C VAL A 95 3.84 -10.03 5.65
N PRO A 96 4.99 -9.59 5.10
CA PRO A 96 5.45 -8.22 5.26
C PRO A 96 4.49 -7.21 4.62
N VAL A 97 4.20 -6.14 5.35
CA VAL A 97 3.42 -4.99 4.87
C VAL A 97 4.38 -3.88 4.41
N ILE A 98 4.29 -3.50 3.14
CA ILE A 98 5.06 -2.40 2.55
C ILE A 98 4.14 -1.20 2.37
N LEU A 99 4.41 -0.11 3.08
CA LEU A 99 3.68 1.14 2.94
C LEU A 99 4.39 2.07 1.94
N VAL A 100 3.62 2.67 1.03
CA VAL A 100 4.09 3.62 0.02
C VAL A 100 3.40 4.97 0.20
N ASP A 101 4.14 6.06 0.07
CA ASP A 101 3.60 7.42 0.21
C ASP A 101 2.67 7.76 -0.96
N GLU A 102 1.40 8.01 -0.63
CA GLU A 102 0.37 8.37 -1.59
C GLU A 102 0.71 9.64 -2.40
N LEU A 103 1.42 10.62 -1.81
CA LEU A 103 1.86 11.81 -2.53
C LEU A 103 2.92 11.47 -3.58
N VAL A 104 3.79 10.51 -3.29
CA VAL A 104 4.82 10.07 -4.25
C VAL A 104 4.16 9.33 -5.40
N VAL A 105 3.19 8.46 -5.13
CA VAL A 105 2.38 7.80 -6.17
C VAL A 105 1.71 8.82 -7.09
N ARG A 106 1.14 9.91 -6.55
CA ARG A 106 0.50 10.96 -7.36
C ARG A 106 1.46 11.85 -8.12
N ARG A 107 2.61 12.21 -7.54
CA ARG A 107 3.54 13.18 -8.12
C ARG A 107 4.60 12.54 -9.01
N ASN A 108 4.96 11.30 -8.73
CA ASN A 108 6.04 10.58 -9.38
C ASN A 108 5.81 9.07 -9.30
N LEU A 109 4.76 8.62 -10.01
CA LEU A 109 4.37 7.21 -10.09
C LEU A 109 5.53 6.29 -10.50
N PRO A 110 6.33 6.60 -11.55
CA PRO A 110 7.44 5.72 -11.93
C PRO A 110 8.45 5.50 -10.79
N SER A 111 8.80 6.55 -10.05
CA SER A 111 9.72 6.42 -8.91
C SER A 111 9.12 5.62 -7.76
N ALA A 112 7.81 5.76 -7.50
CA ALA A 112 7.12 4.96 -6.49
C ALA A 112 7.17 3.47 -6.86
N THR A 113 6.85 3.14 -8.11
CA THR A 113 6.84 1.77 -8.62
C THR A 113 8.22 1.16 -8.62
N THR A 114 9.25 1.85 -9.13
CA THR A 114 10.63 1.33 -9.13
C THR A 114 11.13 1.02 -7.72
N LYS A 115 10.93 1.94 -6.75
CA LYS A 115 11.33 1.70 -5.35
C LYS A 115 10.56 0.55 -4.71
N LEU A 116 9.29 0.38 -5.06
CA LEU A 116 8.48 -0.72 -4.57
C LEU A 116 8.98 -2.06 -5.13
N LEU A 117 9.28 -2.11 -6.42
CA LEU A 117 9.85 -3.30 -7.06
C LEU A 117 11.24 -3.64 -6.52
N GLU A 118 12.08 -2.66 -6.20
CA GLU A 118 13.37 -2.88 -5.52
C GLU A 118 13.21 -3.53 -4.14
N ARG A 119 12.11 -3.27 -3.42
CA ARG A 119 11.83 -3.89 -2.10
C ARG A 119 11.25 -5.30 -2.20
N ILE A 120 10.49 -5.57 -3.26
CA ILE A 120 9.94 -6.90 -3.59
C ILE A 120 11.00 -7.76 -4.31
N GLY A 121 12.01 -7.10 -4.87
CA GLY A 121 13.16 -7.55 -5.66
C GLY A 121 14.16 -8.38 -4.88
#